data_AF-K1QM95-F1
#
_entry.id   AF-K1QM95-F1
#
_cell.length_a   1.000
_cell.length_b   1.000
_cell.length_c   1.000
_cell.angle_alpha   90.00
_cell.angle_beta   90.00
_cell.angle_gamma   90.00
#
_symmetry.space_group_name_H-M   'P 1'
#
loop_
_entity.id
_entity.type
_entity.pdbx_description
1 polymer ?
#
loop_
_entity_poly.entity_id
_entity_poly.type
_entity_poly.pdbx_seq_one_letter_code
_entity_poly.pdbx_strand_id
1 'polypeptide(L)'
;EEFVHAGSDVVLAFTYYGHREKLKVIGREPEVKELNLKALKLAKEVAVKTGTLMAGNICNTTVFQKGNDTAIEAARAMFKEQIEWAVESGADYIVAETFSDYAEAELALQCIKLHGNGLPAVVSFIAHGTDTTADGLTFPEACKRLEEAGADVVGLNCGRGPKTMMPLINEIRKVCKGPICMLPVPYRTTPDQPTMQSLMDPETGTELNEREREREREREKVSQTQPSTKFTMTGIPCDLQYLPNTLTTLVKKYPVYERLKLKVRLTASLNLTELALLLANCIGQLNIH
;
A
#
# COMPACT_ATOMS: atom_id res chain seq x y z
N GLU A 1 -13.80 7.60 2.30
CA GLU A 1 -14.92 7.94 3.23
C GLU A 1 -15.02 6.94 4.38
N GLU A 2 -15.02 5.63 4.14
CA GLU A 2 -15.17 4.63 5.21
C GLU A 2 -14.15 4.76 6.34
N PHE A 3 -12.86 4.95 6.01
CA PHE A 3 -11.82 5.21 7.03
C PHE A 3 -12.09 6.47 7.86
N VAL A 4 -12.59 7.54 7.24
CA VAL A 4 -12.96 8.78 7.94
C VAL A 4 -14.14 8.53 8.87
N HIS A 5 -15.16 7.78 8.42
CA HIS A 5 -16.28 7.38 9.28
C HIS A 5 -15.86 6.46 10.44
N ALA A 6 -14.78 5.69 10.25
CA ALA A 6 -14.17 4.88 11.30
C ALA A 6 -13.29 5.70 12.27
N GLY A 7 -13.05 6.98 11.99
CA GLY A 7 -12.33 7.91 12.86
C GLY A 7 -10.95 8.36 12.36
N SER A 8 -10.58 8.09 11.10
CA SER A 8 -9.33 8.61 10.54
C SER A 8 -9.36 10.14 10.36
N ASP A 9 -8.39 10.83 10.93
CA ASP A 9 -8.16 12.28 10.73
C ASP A 9 -7.46 12.62 9.40
N VAL A 10 -7.02 11.60 8.66
CA VAL A 10 -6.23 11.74 7.43
C VAL A 10 -6.75 10.78 6.36
N VAL A 11 -6.89 11.30 5.14
CA VAL A 11 -7.10 10.51 3.92
C VAL A 11 -5.76 10.39 3.18
N LEU A 12 -5.16 9.19 3.21
CA LEU A 12 -3.97 8.89 2.42
C LEU A 12 -4.36 8.57 0.97
N ALA A 13 -3.74 9.24 0.00
CA ALA A 13 -3.98 8.97 -1.41
C ALA A 13 -3.46 7.58 -1.82
N PHE A 14 -4.19 6.91 -2.71
CA PHE A 14 -3.84 5.57 -3.21
C PHE A 14 -2.79 5.66 -4.33
N THR A 15 -1.61 6.19 -3.99
CA THR A 15 -0.47 6.37 -4.89
C THR A 15 0.72 5.47 -4.52
N TYR A 16 0.55 4.56 -3.55
CA TYR A 16 1.52 3.49 -3.28
C TYR A 16 1.75 2.68 -4.55
N TYR A 17 3.02 2.48 -4.92
CA TYR A 17 3.44 1.88 -6.20
C TYR A 17 2.86 2.56 -7.45
N GLY A 18 2.33 3.78 -7.34
CA GLY A 18 1.92 4.61 -8.47
C GLY A 18 3.12 5.19 -9.24
N HIS A 19 4.25 4.50 -9.33
CA HIS A 19 5.43 4.97 -10.04
C HIS A 19 5.73 4.09 -11.26
N ARG A 20 6.56 4.61 -12.16
CA ARG A 20 6.83 4.02 -13.49
C ARG A 20 7.25 2.56 -13.42
N GLU A 21 8.21 2.23 -12.54
CA GLU A 21 8.73 0.86 -12.48
C GLU A 21 7.63 -0.17 -12.17
N LYS A 22 6.74 0.11 -11.21
CA LYS A 22 5.69 -0.85 -10.88
C LYS A 22 4.66 -0.97 -12.00
N LEU A 23 4.23 0.16 -12.56
CA LEU A 23 3.20 0.16 -13.61
C LEU A 23 3.71 -0.44 -14.91
N LYS A 24 5.03 -0.40 -15.17
CA LYS A 24 5.68 -1.08 -16.28
C LYS A 24 5.53 -2.60 -16.22
N VAL A 25 5.58 -3.21 -15.03
CA VAL A 25 5.39 -4.67 -14.85
C VAL A 25 4.04 -5.15 -15.41
N ILE A 26 3.03 -4.28 -15.40
CA ILE A 26 1.68 -4.58 -15.92
C ILE A 26 1.37 -3.87 -17.25
N GLY A 27 2.37 -3.27 -17.91
CA GLY A 27 2.20 -2.61 -19.21
C GLY A 27 1.43 -1.28 -19.18
N ARG A 28 1.29 -0.63 -18.01
CA ARG A 28 0.50 0.60 -17.80
C ARG A 28 1.34 1.84 -17.47
N GLU A 29 2.64 1.79 -17.76
CA GLU A 29 3.56 2.91 -17.54
C GLU A 29 3.07 4.26 -18.15
N PRO A 30 2.47 4.31 -19.36
CA PRO A 30 1.97 5.57 -19.92
C PRO A 30 0.86 6.23 -19.09
N GLU A 31 0.17 5.47 -18.24
CA GLU A 31 -0.98 5.92 -17.45
C GLU A 31 -0.60 6.44 -16.05
N VAL A 32 0.68 6.36 -15.67
CA VAL A 32 1.19 6.69 -14.32
C VAL A 32 0.66 8.03 -13.84
N LYS A 33 0.84 9.09 -14.64
CA LYS A 33 0.41 10.45 -14.26
C LYS A 33 -1.10 10.54 -14.05
N GLU A 34 -1.87 9.99 -14.98
CA GLU A 34 -3.34 10.05 -14.93
C GLU A 34 -3.89 9.33 -13.70
N LEU A 35 -3.35 8.15 -13.38
CA LEU A 35 -3.77 7.35 -12.23
C LEU A 35 -3.46 8.06 -10.90
N ASN A 36 -2.26 8.64 -10.77
CA ASN A 36 -1.90 9.40 -9.56
C ASN A 36 -2.81 10.61 -9.38
N LEU A 37 -2.99 11.44 -10.41
CA LEU A 37 -3.83 12.63 -10.32
C LEU A 37 -5.28 12.30 -9.98
N LYS A 38 -5.83 11.21 -10.52
CA LYS A 38 -7.17 10.72 -10.15
C LYS A 38 -7.22 10.29 -8.68
N ALA A 39 -6.24 9.52 -8.20
CA ALA A 39 -6.19 9.07 -6.81
C ALA A 39 -6.07 10.25 -5.83
N LEU A 40 -5.20 11.21 -6.13
CA LEU A 40 -5.00 12.43 -5.35
C LEU A 40 -6.26 13.30 -5.32
N LYS A 41 -6.92 13.49 -6.48
CA LYS A 41 -8.19 14.22 -6.57
C LYS A 41 -9.27 13.59 -5.69
N LEU A 42 -9.46 12.27 -5.76
CA LEU A 42 -10.45 11.56 -4.94
C LEU A 42 -10.15 11.72 -3.45
N ALA A 43 -8.89 11.59 -3.05
CA ALA A 43 -8.47 11.79 -1.66
C ALA A 43 -8.75 13.22 -1.19
N LYS A 44 -8.46 14.23 -2.04
CA LYS A 44 -8.72 15.64 -1.70
C LYS A 44 -10.21 15.96 -1.61
N GLU A 45 -11.03 15.41 -2.51
CA GLU A 45 -12.49 15.58 -2.46
C GLU A 45 -13.07 15.06 -1.14
N VAL A 46 -12.63 13.87 -0.69
CA VAL A 46 -13.04 13.31 0.61
C VAL A 46 -12.55 14.19 1.75
N ALA A 47 -11.28 14.64 1.72
CA ALA A 47 -10.71 15.46 2.78
C ALA A 47 -11.44 16.80 2.93
N VAL A 48 -11.69 17.51 1.82
CA VAL A 48 -12.47 18.76 1.82
C VAL A 48 -13.89 18.54 2.32
N LYS A 49 -14.57 17.47 1.87
CA LYS A 49 -15.94 17.15 2.28
C LYS A 49 -16.06 16.87 3.78
N THR A 50 -15.03 16.28 4.38
CA THR A 50 -15.07 15.79 5.77
C THR A 50 -14.29 16.65 6.75
N GLY A 51 -13.48 17.60 6.27
CA GLY A 51 -12.62 18.45 7.11
C GLY A 51 -11.36 17.75 7.62
N THR A 52 -11.01 16.58 7.07
CA THR A 52 -9.77 15.85 7.41
C THR A 52 -8.58 16.36 6.60
N LEU A 53 -7.37 15.96 6.98
CA LEU A 53 -6.18 16.18 6.17
C LEU A 53 -6.12 15.20 4.99
N MET A 54 -5.38 15.56 3.95
CA MET A 54 -5.02 14.70 2.83
C MET A 54 -3.51 14.55 2.74
N ALA A 55 -3.04 13.31 2.64
CA ALA A 55 -1.62 13.00 2.47
C ALA A 55 -1.35 12.44 1.08
N GLY A 56 -0.31 12.96 0.42
CA GLY A 56 0.29 12.31 -0.74
C GLY A 56 1.12 11.11 -0.30
N ASN A 57 1.20 10.06 -1.12
CA ASN A 57 1.92 8.84 -0.77
C ASN A 57 2.99 8.48 -1.80
N ILE A 58 4.22 8.24 -1.34
CA ILE A 58 5.32 7.66 -2.11
C ILE A 58 5.89 6.47 -1.34
N CYS A 59 6.56 5.56 -2.03
CA CYS A 59 7.10 4.35 -1.42
C CYS A 59 8.39 3.89 -2.08
N ASN A 60 9.00 2.84 -1.54
CA ASN A 60 10.16 2.19 -2.15
C ASN A 60 9.95 1.90 -3.64
N THR A 61 10.99 2.15 -4.44
CA THR A 61 10.90 2.17 -5.91
C THR A 61 11.22 0.84 -6.57
N THR A 62 11.82 -0.09 -5.80
CA THR A 62 12.35 -1.40 -6.26
C THR A 62 13.50 -1.33 -7.27
N VAL A 63 13.87 -0.14 -7.74
CA VAL A 63 15.03 0.06 -8.64
C VAL A 63 16.27 0.53 -7.91
N PHE A 64 16.12 1.12 -6.72
CA PHE A 64 17.21 1.74 -5.99
C PHE A 64 18.35 0.74 -5.72
N GLN A 65 19.57 1.16 -6.05
CA GLN A 65 20.79 0.40 -5.79
C GLN A 65 21.88 1.37 -5.32
N LYS A 66 22.38 1.15 -4.11
CA LYS A 66 23.45 1.98 -3.54
C LYS A 66 24.71 1.90 -4.41
N GLY A 67 25.26 3.05 -4.78
CA GLY A 67 26.46 3.16 -5.61
C GLY A 67 26.22 2.98 -7.11
N ASN A 68 24.96 2.90 -7.56
CA ASN A 68 24.60 2.89 -8.97
C ASN A 68 23.85 4.19 -9.31
N ASP A 69 24.55 5.15 -9.90
CA ASP A 69 24.01 6.49 -10.19
C ASP A 69 22.76 6.43 -11.09
N THR A 70 22.73 5.53 -12.07
CA THR A 70 21.56 5.36 -12.95
C THR A 70 20.32 4.92 -12.16
N ALA A 71 20.49 3.97 -11.24
CA ALA A 71 19.40 3.49 -10.39
C ALA A 71 18.93 4.55 -9.39
N ILE A 72 19.87 5.31 -8.82
CA ILE A 72 19.60 6.40 -7.89
C ILE A 72 18.83 7.52 -8.60
N GLU A 73 19.24 7.92 -9.80
CA GLU A 73 18.55 8.96 -10.57
C GLU A 73 17.17 8.49 -11.06
N ALA A 74 17.01 7.21 -11.40
CA ALA A 74 15.70 6.65 -11.70
C ALA A 74 14.74 6.72 -10.49
N ALA A 75 15.21 6.36 -9.29
CA ALA A 75 14.45 6.49 -8.06
C ALA A 75 14.09 7.96 -7.75
N ARG A 76 15.07 8.87 -7.87
CA ARG A 76 14.89 10.32 -7.67
C ARG A 76 13.82 10.89 -8.61
N ALA A 77 13.85 10.51 -9.89
CA ALA A 77 12.87 10.96 -10.87
C ALA A 77 11.44 10.51 -10.53
N MET A 78 11.28 9.27 -10.07
CA MET A 78 9.98 8.73 -9.64
C MET A 78 9.45 9.44 -8.38
N PHE A 79 10.31 9.69 -7.38
CA PHE A 79 9.90 10.47 -6.21
C PHE A 79 9.48 11.89 -6.60
N LYS A 80 10.31 12.57 -7.41
CA LYS A 80 10.05 13.94 -7.85
C LYS A 80 8.67 14.08 -8.50
N GLU A 81 8.34 13.24 -9.48
CA GLU A 81 7.06 13.36 -10.19
C GLU A 81 5.85 13.14 -9.26
N GLN A 82 5.90 12.13 -8.38
CA GLN A 82 4.79 11.86 -7.45
C GLN A 82 4.63 12.97 -6.41
N ILE A 83 5.74 13.52 -5.90
CA ILE A 83 5.72 14.63 -4.95
C ILE A 83 5.13 15.88 -5.60
N GLU A 84 5.56 16.23 -6.82
CA GLU A 84 5.04 17.39 -7.56
C GLU A 84 3.53 17.25 -7.80
N TRP A 85 3.04 16.06 -8.18
CA TRP A 85 1.59 15.84 -8.35
C TRP A 85 0.83 15.96 -7.03
N ALA A 86 1.39 15.48 -5.92
CA ALA A 86 0.78 15.62 -4.60
C ALA A 86 0.69 17.09 -4.16
N VAL A 87 1.74 17.88 -4.41
CA VAL A 87 1.75 19.33 -4.17
C VAL A 87 0.69 20.03 -5.03
N GLU A 88 0.66 19.76 -6.33
CA GLU A 88 -0.33 20.32 -7.27
C GLU A 88 -1.78 19.98 -6.86
N SER A 89 -1.99 18.80 -6.27
CA SER A 89 -3.29 18.33 -5.80
C SER A 89 -3.67 18.85 -4.41
N GLY A 90 -2.81 19.66 -3.78
CA GLY A 90 -3.06 20.28 -2.48
C GLY A 90 -2.95 19.32 -1.30
N ALA A 91 -1.97 18.41 -1.32
CA ALA A 91 -1.64 17.60 -0.14
C ALA A 91 -1.22 18.47 1.05
N ASP A 92 -1.61 18.05 2.25
CA ASP A 92 -1.26 18.73 3.51
C ASP A 92 0.10 18.24 4.03
N TYR A 93 0.52 17.03 3.65
CA TYR A 93 1.86 16.48 3.89
C TYR A 93 2.13 15.26 2.97
N ILE A 94 3.37 14.78 2.97
CA ILE A 94 3.78 13.60 2.19
C ILE A 94 4.15 12.45 3.14
N VAL A 95 3.60 11.27 2.86
CA VAL A 95 4.01 9.99 3.45
C VAL A 95 4.97 9.29 2.49
N ALA A 96 6.16 8.98 2.96
CA ALA A 96 7.14 8.16 2.29
C ALA A 96 7.27 6.85 3.09
N GLU A 97 6.69 5.75 2.59
CA GLU A 97 6.53 4.53 3.38
C GLU A 97 7.19 3.29 2.78
N THR A 98 7.37 2.28 3.64
CA THR A 98 7.79 0.92 3.25
C THR A 98 9.21 0.84 2.69
N PHE A 99 10.12 1.68 3.17
CA PHE A 99 11.54 1.56 2.80
C PHE A 99 12.21 0.41 3.55
N SER A 100 13.01 -0.37 2.82
CA SER A 100 13.88 -1.39 3.41
C SER A 100 15.27 -0.82 3.66
N ASP A 101 15.78 0.02 2.76
CA ASP A 101 17.09 0.66 2.82
C ASP A 101 17.01 2.07 3.40
N TYR A 102 17.91 2.41 4.33
CA TYR A 102 18.04 3.79 4.83
C TYR A 102 18.38 4.77 3.70
N ALA A 103 19.30 4.40 2.82
CA ALA A 103 19.75 5.28 1.74
C ALA A 103 18.61 5.66 0.76
N GLU A 104 17.65 4.76 0.50
CA GLU A 104 16.49 5.08 -0.33
C GLU A 104 15.50 5.98 0.42
N ALA A 105 15.26 5.72 1.71
CA ALA A 105 14.41 6.56 2.54
C ALA A 105 14.94 8.00 2.67
N GLU A 106 16.26 8.14 2.83
CA GLU A 106 16.95 9.44 2.87
C GLU A 106 16.83 10.17 1.53
N LEU A 107 16.97 9.46 0.40
CA LEU A 107 16.75 10.02 -0.93
C LEU A 107 15.31 10.52 -1.11
N ALA A 108 14.32 9.76 -0.64
CA ALA A 108 12.91 10.18 -0.68
C ALA A 108 12.68 11.43 0.17
N LEU A 109 13.23 11.50 1.38
CA LEU A 109 13.16 12.67 2.25
C LEU A 109 13.77 13.91 1.57
N GLN A 110 14.95 13.77 0.97
CA GLN A 110 15.59 14.86 0.22
C GLN A 110 14.70 15.35 -0.92
N CYS A 111 14.06 14.43 -1.65
CA CYS A 111 13.13 14.80 -2.72
C CYS A 111 11.90 15.54 -2.16
N ILE A 112 11.36 15.15 -1.01
CA ILE A 112 10.25 15.88 -0.37
C ILE A 112 10.69 17.28 0.03
N LYS A 113 11.87 17.45 0.62
CA LYS A 113 12.37 18.78 0.99
C LYS A 113 12.63 19.68 -0.23
N LEU A 114 13.04 19.12 -1.36
CA LEU A 114 13.31 19.87 -2.58
C LEU A 114 12.05 20.21 -3.39
N HIS A 115 11.13 19.25 -3.53
CA HIS A 115 9.99 19.34 -4.45
C HIS A 115 8.63 19.42 -3.76
N GLY A 116 8.58 19.16 -2.46
CA GLY A 116 7.35 19.17 -1.66
C GLY A 116 6.86 20.56 -1.26
N ASN A 117 7.46 21.65 -1.75
CA ASN A 117 7.02 23.02 -1.47
C ASN A 117 6.79 23.32 0.04
N GLY A 118 7.68 22.81 0.90
CA GLY A 118 7.60 23.00 2.36
C GLY A 118 6.60 22.08 3.08
N LEU A 119 5.97 21.12 2.39
CA LEU A 119 5.10 20.14 3.03
C LEU A 119 5.87 19.27 4.04
N PRO A 120 5.26 18.93 5.19
CA PRO A 120 5.85 18.00 6.15
C PRO A 120 6.09 16.61 5.55
N ALA A 121 7.14 15.94 6.03
CA ALA A 121 7.53 14.60 5.60
C ALA A 121 7.32 13.58 6.73
N VAL A 122 6.50 12.57 6.47
CA VAL A 122 6.40 11.35 7.27
C VAL A 122 7.21 10.26 6.58
N VAL A 123 8.24 9.72 7.23
CA VAL A 123 9.09 8.68 6.63
C VAL A 123 9.06 7.41 7.48
N SER A 124 8.77 6.27 6.86
CA SER A 124 8.70 5.00 7.59
C SER A 124 9.41 3.85 6.90
N PHE A 125 9.99 2.99 7.74
CA PHE A 125 10.61 1.74 7.31
C PHE A 125 9.64 0.58 7.47
N ILE A 126 9.78 -0.43 6.61
CA ILE A 126 9.12 -1.71 6.82
C ILE A 126 9.89 -2.57 7.82
N ALA A 127 9.19 -3.03 8.86
CA ALA A 127 9.73 -3.95 9.85
C ALA A 127 9.64 -5.40 9.32
N HIS A 128 10.65 -5.81 8.56
CA HIS A 128 10.80 -7.21 8.11
C HIS A 128 11.16 -8.15 9.27
N GLY A 129 11.63 -9.37 8.95
CA GLY A 129 12.07 -10.35 9.96
C GLY A 129 13.28 -9.88 10.78
N THR A 130 14.11 -9.00 10.23
CA THR A 130 15.23 -8.36 10.93
C THR A 130 14.80 -7.07 11.63
N ASP A 131 15.44 -6.74 12.74
CA ASP A 131 15.23 -5.49 13.50
C ASP A 131 16.09 -4.32 12.94
N THR A 132 16.50 -4.42 11.68
CA THR A 132 17.40 -3.50 10.99
C THR A 132 16.90 -3.21 9.57
N THR A 133 17.34 -2.06 9.03
CA THR A 133 17.27 -1.78 7.58
C THR A 133 18.11 -2.79 6.80
N ALA A 134 17.82 -2.91 5.50
CA ALA A 134 18.55 -3.80 4.58
C ALA A 134 20.03 -3.39 4.44
N ASP A 135 20.35 -2.11 4.61
CA ASP A 135 21.71 -1.57 4.62
C ASP A 135 22.35 -1.51 6.02
N GLY A 136 21.76 -2.19 7.01
CA GLY A 136 22.42 -2.58 8.26
C GLY A 136 22.28 -1.62 9.43
N LEU A 137 21.41 -0.62 9.37
CA LEU A 137 21.15 0.29 10.50
C LEU A 137 20.06 -0.30 11.40
N THR A 138 20.20 -0.13 12.70
CA THR A 138 19.08 -0.38 13.62
C THR A 138 17.96 0.62 13.35
N PHE A 139 16.68 0.24 13.53
CA PHE A 139 15.57 1.18 13.33
C PHE A 139 15.66 2.45 14.19
N PRO A 140 16.08 2.41 15.48
CA PRO A 140 16.31 3.63 16.26
C PRO A 140 17.35 4.55 15.63
N GLU A 141 18.47 4.00 15.15
CA GLU A 141 19.51 4.77 14.50
C GLU A 141 19.02 5.39 13.18
N ALA A 142 18.37 4.60 12.32
CA ALA A 142 17.83 5.06 11.05
C ALA A 142 16.80 6.18 11.23
N CYS A 143 15.86 6.02 12.19
CA CYS A 143 14.85 7.03 12.49
C CYS A 143 15.47 8.31 13.07
N LYS A 144 16.47 8.19 13.95
CA LYS A 144 17.18 9.36 14.50
C LYS A 144 17.86 10.16 13.39
N ARG A 145 18.55 9.49 12.47
CA ARG A 145 19.22 10.16 11.34
C ARG A 145 18.21 10.85 10.41
N LEU A 146 17.07 10.23 10.12
CA LEU A 146 16.00 10.87 9.33
C LEU A 146 15.40 12.09 10.04
N GLU A 147 15.18 12.02 11.36
CA GLU A 147 14.72 13.17 12.17
C GLU A 147 15.74 14.32 12.10
N GLU A 148 17.03 14.03 12.27
CA GLU A 148 18.11 15.02 12.16
C GLU A 148 18.25 15.59 10.74
N ALA A 149 17.94 14.78 9.71
CA ALA A 149 17.86 15.21 8.31
C ALA A 149 16.58 16.01 7.97
N GLY A 150 15.67 16.17 8.94
CA GLY A 150 14.50 17.04 8.85
C GLY A 150 13.19 16.33 8.54
N ALA A 151 13.09 15.00 8.68
CA ALA A 151 11.79 14.33 8.68
C ALA A 151 10.93 14.84 9.85
N ASP A 152 9.67 15.17 9.58
CA ASP A 152 8.74 15.72 10.57
C ASP A 152 8.12 14.61 11.43
N VAL A 153 8.01 13.39 10.87
CA VAL A 153 7.59 12.18 11.56
C VAL A 153 8.42 11.01 11.04
N VAL A 154 8.89 10.15 11.94
CA VAL A 154 9.63 8.92 11.61
C VAL A 154 8.97 7.70 12.24
N GLY A 155 9.16 6.51 11.67
CA GLY A 155 8.63 5.31 12.32
C GLY A 155 8.62 4.07 11.47
N LEU A 156 7.69 3.17 11.78
CA LEU A 156 7.59 1.85 11.17
C LEU A 156 6.19 1.58 10.63
N ASN A 157 6.12 0.90 9.49
CA ASN A 157 4.87 0.42 8.92
C ASN A 157 5.00 -1.03 8.43
N CYS A 158 3.86 -1.68 8.21
CA CYS A 158 3.75 -3.00 7.60
C CYS A 158 4.56 -4.10 8.32
N GLY A 159 4.62 -5.30 7.74
CA GLY A 159 5.43 -6.43 8.19
C GLY A 159 4.95 -7.09 9.48
N ARG A 160 4.93 -6.34 10.59
CA ARG A 160 4.68 -6.82 11.96
C ARG A 160 3.31 -6.39 12.49
N GLY A 161 2.69 -7.25 13.29
CA GLY A 161 1.51 -6.90 14.07
C GLY A 161 1.83 -5.99 15.25
N PRO A 162 0.81 -5.44 15.94
CA PRO A 162 1.02 -4.45 17.00
C PRO A 162 1.96 -4.92 18.11
N LYS A 163 1.84 -6.20 18.53
CA LYS A 163 2.61 -6.76 19.64
C LYS A 163 4.11 -6.87 19.35
N THR A 164 4.48 -7.23 18.11
CA THR A 164 5.90 -7.44 17.75
C THR A 164 6.56 -6.17 17.20
N MET A 165 5.78 -5.16 16.81
CA MET A 165 6.29 -3.85 16.39
C MET A 165 6.50 -2.89 17.57
N MET A 166 5.66 -2.95 18.62
CA MET A 166 5.72 -2.00 19.74
C MET A 166 7.09 -1.95 20.46
N PRO A 167 7.82 -3.07 20.69
CA PRO A 167 9.17 -3.01 21.25
C PRO A 167 10.14 -2.16 20.42
N LEU A 168 10.05 -2.25 19.09
CA LEU A 168 10.89 -1.45 18.18
C LEU A 168 10.56 0.04 18.29
N ILE A 169 9.26 0.38 18.35
CA ILE A 169 8.80 1.75 18.54
C ILE A 169 9.28 2.33 19.88
N ASN A 170 9.31 1.53 20.95
CA ASN A 170 9.84 1.96 22.24
C ASN A 170 11.33 2.31 22.16
N GLU A 171 12.13 1.55 21.40
CA GLU A 171 13.54 1.86 21.18
C GLU A 171 13.72 3.14 20.34
N ILE A 172 12.91 3.33 19.29
CA ILE A 172 12.91 4.56 18.47
C ILE A 172 12.57 5.77 19.35
N ARG A 173 11.56 5.65 20.23
CA ARG A 173 11.13 6.73 21.14
C ARG A 173 12.24 7.20 22.09
N LYS A 174 13.16 6.33 22.50
CA LYS A 174 14.29 6.72 23.38
C LYS A 174 15.22 7.71 22.69
N VAL A 175 15.39 7.60 21.37
CA VAL A 175 16.40 8.35 20.61
C VAL A 175 15.83 9.51 19.82
N CYS A 176 14.65 9.37 19.21
CA CYS A 176 13.95 10.45 18.51
C CYS A 176 13.25 11.38 19.51
N LYS A 177 13.00 12.65 19.15
CA LYS A 177 12.31 13.66 19.99
C LYS A 177 10.97 14.11 19.40
N GLY A 178 10.83 14.14 18.08
CA GLY A 178 9.62 14.46 17.36
C GLY A 178 8.52 13.38 17.43
N PRO A 179 7.43 13.60 16.66
CA PRO A 179 6.37 12.61 16.49
C PRO A 179 6.88 11.31 15.86
N ILE A 180 6.26 10.20 16.26
CA ILE A 180 6.60 8.85 15.75
C ILE A 180 5.34 8.22 15.17
N CYS A 181 5.46 7.58 14.00
CA CYS A 181 4.37 6.80 13.40
C CYS A 181 4.57 5.29 13.60
N MET A 182 3.44 4.57 13.67
CA MET A 182 3.40 3.11 13.76
C MET A 182 2.15 2.62 13.03
N LEU A 183 2.33 1.90 11.92
CA LEU A 183 1.24 1.34 11.13
C LEU A 183 1.41 -0.19 11.00
N PRO A 184 1.03 -0.97 12.03
CA PRO A 184 1.19 -2.41 12.01
C PRO A 184 0.18 -3.07 11.06
N VAL A 185 0.48 -4.28 10.63
CA VAL A 185 -0.49 -5.09 9.88
C VAL A 185 -1.55 -5.67 10.82
N PRO A 186 -2.79 -5.94 10.35
CA PRO A 186 -3.88 -6.46 11.18
C PRO A 186 -3.74 -7.98 11.47
N TYR A 187 -2.52 -8.49 11.55
CA TYR A 187 -2.21 -9.89 11.85
C TYR A 187 -1.63 -10.04 13.26
N ARG A 188 -1.89 -11.19 13.89
CA ARG A 188 -1.31 -11.54 15.19
C ARG A 188 0.04 -12.22 14.99
N THR A 189 1.09 -11.42 14.97
CA THR A 189 2.49 -11.89 14.97
C THR A 189 2.98 -12.22 16.39
N THR A 190 3.97 -13.10 16.48
CA THR A 190 4.58 -13.56 17.74
C THR A 190 6.10 -13.38 17.68
N PRO A 191 6.85 -13.46 18.80
CA PRO A 191 8.31 -13.44 18.74
C PRO A 191 8.91 -14.50 17.79
N ASP A 192 8.30 -15.68 17.71
CA ASP A 192 8.75 -16.76 16.82
C ASP A 192 8.35 -16.55 15.35
N GLN A 193 7.28 -15.79 15.12
CA GLN A 193 6.76 -15.43 13.79
C GLN A 193 6.52 -13.91 13.75
N PRO A 194 7.60 -13.10 13.73
CA PRO A 194 7.51 -11.67 14.00
C PRO A 194 6.80 -10.89 12.90
N THR A 195 6.71 -11.44 11.69
CA THR A 195 6.08 -10.82 10.52
C THR A 195 4.91 -11.63 9.99
N MET A 196 4.01 -10.98 9.24
CA MET A 196 2.90 -11.66 8.55
C MET A 196 3.39 -12.72 7.56
N GLN A 197 4.56 -12.52 6.96
CA GLN A 197 5.15 -13.47 6.00
C GLN A 197 5.69 -14.73 6.67
N SER A 198 6.08 -14.63 7.95
CA SER A 198 6.55 -15.76 8.76
C SER A 198 5.42 -16.55 9.45
N LEU A 199 4.16 -16.11 9.29
CA LEU A 199 3.04 -16.83 9.88
C LEU A 199 2.88 -18.20 9.25
N MET A 200 2.61 -19.20 10.08
CA MET A 200 2.33 -20.57 9.65
C MET A 200 0.84 -20.76 9.42
N ASP A 201 0.50 -21.50 8.37
CA ASP A 201 -0.85 -22.00 8.16
C ASP A 201 -1.20 -22.99 9.30
N PRO A 202 -2.28 -22.77 10.07
CA PRO A 202 -2.63 -23.66 11.18
C PRO A 202 -3.10 -25.05 10.72
N GLU A 203 -3.55 -25.21 9.48
CA GLU A 203 -4.00 -26.50 8.94
C GLU A 203 -2.83 -27.34 8.41
N THR A 204 -1.81 -26.70 7.80
CA THR A 204 -0.71 -27.43 7.17
C THR A 204 0.66 -27.27 7.81
N GLY A 205 0.81 -26.33 8.75
CA GLY A 205 2.08 -26.06 9.42
C GLY A 205 3.17 -25.51 8.51
N THR A 206 2.81 -25.07 7.31
CA THR A 206 3.73 -24.46 6.32
C THR A 206 3.69 -22.94 6.43
N GLU A 207 4.81 -22.26 6.20
CA GLU A 207 4.80 -20.79 6.14
C GLU A 207 3.87 -20.33 5.01
N LEU A 208 3.11 -19.26 5.26
CA LEU A 208 2.21 -18.69 4.25
C LEU A 208 2.97 -18.28 2.98
N ASN A 209 4.20 -17.80 3.11
CA ASN A 209 5.04 -17.43 1.96
C ASN A 209 5.56 -18.65 1.18
N GLU A 210 5.78 -19.79 1.84
CA GLU A 210 6.33 -20.98 1.19
C GLU A 210 5.31 -21.60 0.24
N ARG A 211 4.03 -21.61 0.62
CA ARG A 211 2.94 -22.03 -0.27
C ARG A 211 2.86 -21.19 -1.54
N GLU A 212 3.07 -19.88 -1.44
CA GLU A 212 3.09 -19.00 -2.62
C GLU A 212 4.30 -19.29 -3.50
N ARG A 213 5.50 -19.42 -2.91
CA ARG A 213 6.72 -19.82 -3.63
C ARG A 213 6.61 -21.21 -4.25
N GLU A 214 5.89 -22.14 -3.62
CA GLU A 214 5.63 -23.46 -4.15
C GLU A 214 4.68 -23.39 -5.36
N ARG A 215 3.59 -22.61 -5.25
CA ARG A 215 2.68 -22.33 -6.39
C ARG A 215 3.39 -21.61 -7.54
N GLU A 216 4.30 -20.70 -7.26
CA GLU A 216 5.14 -20.04 -8.28
C GLU A 216 6.07 -21.05 -8.96
N ARG A 217 6.77 -21.88 -8.18
CA ARG A 217 7.60 -22.98 -8.73
C ARG A 217 6.78 -23.97 -9.55
N GLU A 218 5.54 -24.26 -9.15
CA GLU A 218 4.61 -25.10 -9.91
C GLU A 218 4.18 -24.43 -11.22
N ARG A 219 3.85 -23.13 -11.21
CA ARG A 219 3.52 -22.35 -12.41
C ARG A 219 4.70 -22.27 -13.38
N GLU A 220 5.92 -22.09 -12.88
CA GLU A 220 7.14 -22.12 -13.69
C GLU A 220 7.38 -23.50 -14.30
N LYS A 221 7.16 -24.59 -13.55
CA LYS A 221 7.25 -25.97 -14.08
C LYS A 221 6.21 -26.22 -15.18
N VAL A 222 4.99 -25.71 -15.04
CA VAL A 222 3.95 -25.81 -16.07
C VAL A 222 4.31 -24.98 -17.32
N SER A 223 4.87 -23.79 -17.12
CA SER A 223 5.36 -22.93 -18.22
C SER A 223 6.53 -23.56 -18.99
N GLN A 224 7.38 -24.37 -18.33
CA GLN A 224 8.53 -25.02 -18.96
C GLN A 224 8.17 -26.35 -19.65
N THR A 225 7.02 -26.94 -19.34
CA THR A 225 6.59 -28.24 -19.88
C THR A 225 5.56 -28.14 -21.01
N GLN A 226 4.99 -26.96 -21.28
CA GLN A 226 4.15 -26.72 -22.46
C GLN A 226 4.99 -26.21 -23.64
N PRO A 227 5.02 -26.92 -24.79
CA PRO A 227 5.55 -26.34 -26.03
C PRO A 227 4.73 -25.12 -26.40
N SER A 228 5.39 -24.06 -26.90
CA SER A 228 4.73 -22.86 -27.42
C SER A 228 3.87 -23.22 -28.63
N THR A 229 2.60 -23.54 -28.40
CA THR A 229 1.63 -23.69 -29.48
C THR A 229 1.25 -22.28 -29.91
N LYS A 230 1.85 -21.80 -31.00
CA LYS A 230 1.41 -20.58 -31.68
C LYS A 230 -0.02 -20.79 -32.16
N PHE A 231 -1.00 -20.31 -31.41
CA PHE A 231 -2.35 -20.10 -31.95
C PHE A 231 -2.30 -18.89 -32.90
N THR A 232 -2.21 -19.15 -34.20
CA THR A 232 -2.61 -18.18 -35.21
C THR A 232 -4.13 -18.04 -35.12
N MET A 233 -4.62 -16.89 -34.65
CA MET A 233 -6.03 -16.52 -34.79
C MET A 233 -6.31 -16.26 -36.28
N THR A 234 -6.77 -17.28 -37.00
CA THR A 234 -7.58 -17.08 -38.20
C THR A 234 -9.04 -16.95 -37.78
N GLY A 235 -9.70 -15.95 -38.36
CA GLY A 235 -10.99 -15.42 -37.89
C GLY A 235 -12.11 -16.44 -37.74
N ILE A 236 -12.89 -16.24 -36.68
CA ILE A 236 -14.23 -16.81 -36.51
C ILE A 236 -15.17 -15.60 -36.32
N PRO A 237 -16.30 -15.54 -37.04
CA PRO A 237 -17.20 -14.40 -37.01
C PRO A 237 -17.86 -14.22 -35.64
N CYS A 238 -18.08 -12.95 -35.30
CA CYS A 238 -18.79 -12.51 -34.11
C CYS A 238 -20.29 -12.77 -34.31
N ASP A 239 -20.82 -13.84 -33.70
CA ASP A 239 -22.26 -14.00 -33.51
C ASP A 239 -22.63 -13.59 -32.08
N LEU A 240 -23.22 -12.41 -32.00
CA LEU A 240 -23.70 -11.71 -30.82
C LEU A 240 -25.11 -12.21 -30.49
N GLN A 241 -25.24 -13.38 -29.86
CA GLN A 241 -26.50 -13.86 -29.28
C GLN A 241 -26.19 -14.81 -28.11
N TYR A 242 -26.92 -14.64 -27.00
CA TYR A 242 -26.81 -15.30 -25.68
C TYR A 242 -26.05 -14.51 -24.58
N LEU A 243 -26.73 -13.50 -24.02
CA LEU A 243 -26.53 -13.00 -22.67
C LEU A 243 -27.79 -13.31 -21.83
N PRO A 244 -27.72 -14.14 -20.76
CA PRO A 244 -28.82 -14.24 -19.81
C PRO A 244 -28.87 -13.04 -18.86
N ASN A 245 -30.03 -12.38 -18.86
CA ASN A 245 -30.45 -11.29 -17.99
C ASN A 245 -30.41 -11.67 -16.50
N THR A 246 -29.36 -11.31 -15.76
CA THR A 246 -29.36 -11.54 -14.29
C THR A 246 -28.77 -10.44 -13.41
N LEU A 247 -28.39 -9.27 -13.94
CA LEU A 247 -27.94 -8.13 -13.12
C LEU A 247 -28.91 -6.94 -13.09
N THR A 248 -29.92 -6.91 -13.96
CA THR A 248 -30.85 -5.78 -14.08
C THR A 248 -31.99 -5.80 -13.05
N THR A 249 -32.10 -6.87 -12.23
CA THR A 249 -33.24 -7.07 -11.31
C THR A 249 -32.92 -6.70 -9.85
N LEU A 250 -31.66 -6.52 -9.47
CA LEU A 250 -31.25 -6.23 -8.09
C LEU A 250 -31.12 -4.73 -7.75
N VAL A 251 -30.97 -3.86 -8.76
CA VAL A 251 -30.80 -2.41 -8.57
C VAL A 251 -32.14 -1.67 -8.43
N LYS A 252 -33.28 -2.33 -8.68
CA LYS A 252 -34.62 -1.69 -8.65
C LYS A 252 -35.37 -1.75 -7.31
N LYS A 253 -34.79 -2.28 -6.22
CA LYS A 253 -35.59 -2.64 -5.02
C LYS A 253 -35.47 -1.75 -3.78
N TYR A 254 -34.57 -0.76 -3.69
CA TYR A 254 -34.49 0.08 -2.47
C TYR A 254 -34.19 1.57 -2.75
N PRO A 255 -35.21 2.44 -2.72
CA PRO A 255 -35.03 3.89 -2.77
C PRO A 255 -34.68 4.45 -1.38
N VAL A 256 -33.67 5.32 -1.38
CA VAL A 256 -33.31 6.23 -0.29
C VAL A 256 -34.52 7.08 0.07
N TYR A 257 -35.08 6.91 1.28
CA TYR A 257 -35.85 7.88 2.10
C TYR A 257 -36.90 7.19 3.00
N GLU A 258 -36.44 6.45 4.02
CA GLU A 258 -37.08 6.36 5.35
C GLU A 258 -35.96 5.88 6.30
N ARG A 259 -35.13 6.83 6.74
CA ARG A 259 -35.05 7.32 8.12
C ARG A 259 -34.49 6.28 9.11
N LEU A 260 -33.35 6.58 9.73
CA LEU A 260 -33.30 7.43 10.92
C LEU A 260 -34.13 6.96 12.14
N LYS A 261 -34.62 5.71 12.18
CA LYS A 261 -35.28 5.13 13.36
C LYS A 261 -34.68 3.80 13.86
N LEU A 262 -33.41 3.56 13.57
CA LEU A 262 -32.57 2.60 14.33
C LEU A 262 -31.17 3.19 14.55
N LYS A 263 -31.13 4.46 15.01
CA LYS A 263 -30.08 4.91 15.93
C LYS A 263 -30.52 4.43 17.32
N VAL A 264 -29.62 3.75 18.03
CA VAL A 264 -29.78 3.10 19.36
C VAL A 264 -30.29 1.65 19.28
N ARG A 265 -29.43 0.71 19.70
CA ARG A 265 -29.52 -0.76 19.68
C ARG A 265 -29.23 -1.45 18.35
N LEU A 266 -27.94 -1.61 18.08
CA LEU A 266 -27.29 -2.88 17.69
C LEU A 266 -25.76 -2.65 17.73
N THR A 267 -25.29 -2.21 18.89
CA THR A 267 -24.00 -2.67 19.40
C THR A 267 -24.22 -4.14 19.80
N ALA A 268 -23.35 -5.03 19.29
CA ALA A 268 -23.40 -6.50 19.38
C ALA A 268 -24.08 -7.20 18.20
N SER A 269 -23.35 -8.19 17.66
CA SER A 269 -23.67 -9.11 16.56
C SER A 269 -23.58 -8.57 15.12
N LEU A 270 -22.35 -8.44 14.62
CA LEU A 270 -22.06 -8.76 13.22
C LEU A 270 -21.10 -9.95 13.21
N ASN A 271 -21.52 -11.01 12.52
CA ASN A 271 -20.83 -12.30 12.47
C ASN A 271 -19.67 -12.21 11.47
N LEU A 272 -18.55 -12.86 11.77
CA LEU A 272 -17.29 -12.84 10.98
C LEU A 272 -17.48 -13.18 9.48
N THR A 273 -18.57 -13.84 9.13
CA THR A 273 -18.90 -14.28 7.77
C THR A 273 -19.30 -13.14 6.83
N GLU A 274 -19.91 -12.06 7.31
CA GLU A 274 -20.31 -10.93 6.45
C GLU A 274 -19.12 -10.00 6.15
N LEU A 275 -18.14 -9.91 7.06
CA LEU A 275 -16.89 -9.21 6.81
C LEU A 275 -16.03 -9.92 5.74
N ALA A 276 -16.07 -11.26 5.71
CA ALA A 276 -15.36 -12.07 4.73
C ALA A 276 -15.95 -11.94 3.32
N LEU A 277 -17.28 -11.78 3.19
CA LEU A 277 -17.94 -11.53 1.91
C LEU A 277 -17.64 -10.14 1.32
N LEU A 278 -17.44 -9.13 2.17
CA LEU A 278 -16.99 -7.81 1.72
C LEU A 278 -15.54 -7.84 1.19
N LEU A 279 -14.66 -8.59 1.87
CA LEU A 279 -13.27 -8.77 1.42
C LEU A 279 -13.15 -9.62 0.14
N ALA A 280 -14.02 -10.63 -0.03
CA ALA A 280 -14.04 -11.47 -1.23
C ALA A 280 -14.48 -10.69 -2.48
N ASN A 281 -15.41 -9.72 -2.36
CA ASN A 281 -15.84 -8.90 -3.49
C ASN A 281 -14.78 -7.87 -3.93
N CYS A 282 -13.89 -7.43 -3.04
CA CYS A 282 -12.76 -6.57 -3.42
C CYS A 282 -11.65 -7.34 -4.16
N ILE A 283 -11.51 -8.65 -3.91
CA ILE A 283 -10.50 -9.49 -4.58
C ILE A 283 -11.02 -10.01 -5.94
N GLY A 284 -12.34 -10.12 -6.13
CA GLY A 284 -12.96 -10.64 -7.35
C GLY A 284 -12.98 -9.72 -8.58
N GLN A 285 -12.61 -8.44 -8.48
CA GLN A 285 -12.61 -7.52 -9.63
C GLN A 285 -11.25 -7.34 -10.33
N LEU A 286 -10.21 -8.08 -9.92
CA LEU A 286 -8.87 -8.01 -10.54
C LEU A 286 -8.58 -9.12 -11.55
N ASN A 287 -9.57 -9.93 -11.95
CA ASN A 287 -9.42 -10.92 -13.01
C ASN A 287 -10.61 -10.90 -13.97
N ILE A 288 -10.55 -10.05 -15.00
CA ILE A 288 -11.24 -10.29 -16.28
C ILE A 288 -10.31 -9.82 -17.42
N HIS A 289 -9.75 -10.82 -18.09
CA HIS A 289 -9.08 -10.90 -19.41
C HIS A 289 -7.88 -10.00 -19.73
#